data_AF-A0A8D3B021-F1
#
_entry.id   AF-A0A8D3B021-F1
#
_cell.length_a   1.000
_cell.length_b   1.000
_cell.length_c   1.000
_cell.angle_alpha   90.00
_cell.angle_beta   90.00
_cell.angle_gamma   90.00
#
_symmetry.space_group_name_H-M   'P 1'
#
loop_
_entity.id
_entity.type
_entity.pdbx_description
1 polymer ?
#
loop_
_entity_poly.entity_id
_entity_poly.type
_entity_poly.pdbx_seq_one_letter_code
_entity_poly.pdbx_strand_id
1 'polypeptide(L)'
;DAGCKTCFGPQAQDCSSCFKGTNIYCHRGFFETAEGSCEACDSSCLTCDGIKSQCLSCDDGYYLGSGMCRLNCSLQTYPADDGICRRCPPHCDVCSDDRTCFKCSFLYLMLNGVCKASCPVGYYEDMEEGRCGQCHPTCGSCSGPLADDCETCSPFSPKLYKGACSKECLAGTYYETEIQMTQCDVFCTECHQTCMSCSGPDANQCTQCEKGLVLDPNTLLCGVTGDTDCPPGTYLHDDQFTCMGCHGHCYSCEGPGDDECLTCVVPKYLHSKHLFCVTFVKN
;
A
#
# COMPACT_ATOMS: atom_id res chain seq x y z
N ASP A 1 -65.12 -37.43 3.93
CA ASP A 1 -64.38 -38.62 4.36
C ASP A 1 -64.98 -39.11 5.68
N ALA A 2 -65.38 -40.38 5.77
CA ALA A 2 -66.00 -40.93 6.98
C ALA A 2 -65.01 -41.12 8.16
N GLY A 3 -63.69 -41.05 7.89
CA GLY A 3 -62.64 -41.05 8.91
C GLY A 3 -62.41 -39.69 9.55
N CYS A 4 -63.02 -38.63 9.04
CA CYS A 4 -62.79 -37.26 9.48
C CYS A 4 -63.71 -36.82 10.63
N LYS A 5 -63.11 -36.47 11.77
CA LYS A 5 -63.79 -36.05 13.00
C LYS A 5 -64.09 -34.56 13.02
N THR A 6 -63.18 -33.71 12.53
CA THR A 6 -63.40 -32.27 12.35
C THR A 6 -62.87 -31.85 10.99
N CYS A 7 -63.57 -30.97 10.30
CA CYS A 7 -63.17 -30.44 8.99
C CYS A 7 -63.45 -28.95 8.91
N PHE A 8 -62.74 -28.26 8.02
CA PHE A 8 -62.99 -26.85 7.71
C PHE A 8 -63.36 -26.62 6.24
N GLY A 9 -63.52 -27.71 5.50
CA GLY A 9 -63.92 -27.71 4.10
C GLY A 9 -64.48 -29.08 3.72
N PRO A 10 -65.05 -29.20 2.50
CA PRO A 10 -65.75 -30.41 2.08
C PRO A 10 -64.84 -31.52 1.56
N GLN A 11 -63.56 -31.26 1.27
CA GLN A 11 -62.64 -32.22 0.67
C GLN A 11 -62.00 -33.14 1.73
N ALA A 12 -61.56 -34.34 1.34
CA ALA A 12 -60.91 -35.27 2.28
C ALA A 12 -59.62 -34.68 2.89
N GLN A 13 -58.90 -33.88 2.10
CA GLN A 13 -57.76 -33.13 2.59
C GLN A 13 -58.16 -32.14 3.68
N ASP A 14 -59.34 -31.51 3.64
CA ASP A 14 -59.88 -30.49 4.59
C ASP A 14 -60.18 -31.01 6.00
N CYS A 15 -59.72 -32.22 6.30
CA CYS A 15 -59.84 -32.84 7.60
C CYS A 15 -58.80 -32.30 8.59
N SER A 16 -59.24 -31.86 9.76
CA SER A 16 -58.39 -31.34 10.84
C SER A 16 -58.22 -32.31 12.02
N SER A 17 -58.99 -33.41 12.08
CA SER A 17 -58.73 -34.53 13.00
C SER A 17 -59.43 -35.80 12.52
N CYS A 18 -58.86 -36.98 12.78
CA CYS A 18 -59.40 -38.28 12.35
C CYS A 18 -59.86 -39.14 13.54
N PHE A 19 -60.76 -40.12 13.32
CA PHE A 19 -61.04 -41.16 14.32
C PHE A 19 -59.81 -42.09 14.48
N LYS A 20 -59.51 -42.51 15.71
CA LYS A 20 -58.34 -43.35 16.06
C LYS A 20 -58.23 -44.56 15.11
N GLY A 21 -57.14 -44.64 14.36
CA GLY A 21 -56.83 -45.74 13.43
C GLY A 21 -56.58 -45.32 11.99
N THR A 22 -56.81 -44.05 11.64
CA THR A 22 -56.47 -43.47 10.34
C THR A 22 -55.37 -42.42 10.49
N ASN A 23 -54.37 -42.44 9.60
CA ASN A 23 -53.31 -41.44 9.51
C ASN A 23 -53.89 -40.02 9.68
N ILE A 24 -53.36 -39.26 10.63
CA ILE A 24 -53.73 -37.86 10.82
C ILE A 24 -53.02 -37.06 9.73
N TYR A 25 -53.78 -36.31 8.95
CA TYR A 25 -53.23 -35.40 7.94
C TYR A 25 -53.50 -33.98 8.41
N CYS A 26 -52.46 -33.30 8.89
CA CYS A 26 -52.56 -31.88 9.24
C CYS A 26 -52.40 -31.02 7.98
N HIS A 27 -53.15 -29.93 7.95
CA HIS A 27 -53.12 -28.99 6.85
C HIS A 27 -51.85 -28.19 6.77
N ARG A 28 -51.65 -27.53 5.63
CA ARG A 28 -50.60 -26.53 5.46
C ARG A 28 -50.70 -25.49 6.59
N GLY A 29 -49.58 -25.26 7.29
CA GLY A 29 -49.53 -24.39 8.46
C GLY A 29 -49.83 -25.06 9.80
N PHE A 30 -50.04 -26.39 9.83
CA PHE A 30 -50.23 -27.17 11.06
C PHE A 30 -49.35 -28.43 11.08
N PHE A 31 -48.91 -28.86 12.26
CA PHE A 31 -48.14 -30.11 12.47
C PHE A 31 -48.85 -31.03 13.47
N GLU A 32 -48.61 -32.34 13.35
CA GLU A 32 -49.18 -33.36 14.25
C GLU A 32 -48.37 -33.44 15.56
N THR A 33 -49.07 -33.37 16.71
CA THR A 33 -48.47 -33.58 18.04
C THR A 33 -48.44 -35.06 18.40
N ALA A 34 -47.62 -35.43 19.41
CA ALA A 34 -47.53 -36.81 19.91
C ALA A 34 -48.89 -37.36 20.42
N GLU A 35 -49.81 -36.48 20.81
CA GLU A 35 -51.16 -36.79 21.27
C GLU A 35 -52.15 -37.01 20.10
N GLY A 36 -51.70 -36.87 18.85
CA GLY A 36 -52.54 -37.00 17.65
C GLY A 36 -53.48 -35.80 17.43
N SER A 37 -53.00 -34.59 17.71
CA SER A 37 -53.71 -33.33 17.46
C SER A 37 -52.94 -32.46 16.46
N CYS A 38 -53.63 -31.60 15.71
CA CYS A 38 -52.97 -30.64 14.82
C CYS A 38 -52.79 -29.29 15.53
N GLU A 39 -51.54 -28.85 15.68
CA GLU A 39 -51.19 -27.54 16.22
C GLU A 39 -50.63 -26.62 15.14
N ALA A 40 -50.92 -25.32 15.26
CA ALA A 40 -50.47 -24.34 14.28
C ALA A 40 -48.95 -24.12 14.35
N CYS A 41 -48.33 -24.00 13.17
CA CYS A 41 -46.94 -23.56 13.03
C CYS A 41 -46.75 -22.12 13.55
N ASP A 42 -45.49 -21.70 13.69
CA ASP A 42 -45.17 -20.30 13.93
C ASP A 42 -45.71 -19.44 12.78
N SER A 43 -46.12 -18.21 13.07
CA SER A 43 -46.70 -17.33 12.04
C SER A 43 -45.71 -16.98 10.92
N SER A 44 -44.40 -17.16 11.15
CA SER A 44 -43.38 -17.02 10.12
C SER A 44 -43.24 -18.25 9.21
N CYS A 45 -43.77 -19.42 9.62
CA CYS A 45 -43.74 -20.65 8.83
C CYS A 45 -45.01 -20.79 7.97
N LEU A 46 -44.82 -21.12 6.70
CA LEU A 46 -45.91 -21.60 5.84
C LEU A 46 -46.14 -23.11 6.02
N THR A 47 -45.09 -23.88 6.32
CA THR A 47 -45.16 -25.28 6.75
C THR A 47 -44.10 -25.55 7.81
N CYS A 48 -44.38 -26.48 8.73
CA CYS A 48 -43.44 -26.89 9.79
C CYS A 48 -43.58 -28.40 10.07
N ASP A 49 -42.59 -28.98 10.75
CA ASP A 49 -42.59 -30.40 11.09
C ASP A 49 -42.22 -30.63 12.56
N GLY A 50 -43.07 -31.37 13.28
CA GLY A 50 -42.90 -31.82 14.67
C GLY A 50 -42.85 -30.72 15.75
N ILE A 51 -42.44 -29.50 15.41
CA ILE A 51 -42.28 -28.37 16.33
C ILE A 51 -42.73 -27.10 15.62
N LYS A 52 -43.54 -26.29 16.32
CA LYS A 52 -44.05 -25.01 15.84
C LYS A 52 -43.00 -24.11 15.15
N SER A 53 -41.79 -24.03 15.69
CA SER A 53 -40.71 -23.16 15.21
C SER A 53 -39.74 -23.80 14.20
N GLN A 54 -39.90 -25.10 13.90
CA GLN A 54 -39.08 -25.82 12.91
C GLN A 54 -39.80 -25.79 11.56
N CYS A 55 -39.62 -24.69 10.83
CA CYS A 55 -40.25 -24.48 9.53
C CYS A 55 -39.59 -25.35 8.45
N LEU A 56 -40.42 -25.90 7.56
CA LEU A 56 -40.01 -26.51 6.29
C LEU A 56 -40.07 -25.51 5.12
N SER A 57 -40.96 -24.52 5.23
CA SER A 57 -41.08 -23.41 4.28
C SER A 57 -41.56 -22.15 4.99
N CYS A 58 -41.22 -20.98 4.45
CA CYS A 58 -41.59 -19.70 5.03
C CYS A 58 -42.80 -19.07 4.38
N ASP A 59 -43.50 -18.24 5.14
CA ASP A 59 -44.54 -17.36 4.61
C ASP A 59 -43.91 -16.23 3.77
N ASP A 60 -44.71 -15.58 2.94
CA ASP A 60 -44.21 -14.55 2.02
C ASP A 60 -43.49 -13.42 2.77
N GLY A 61 -42.29 -13.06 2.29
CA GLY A 61 -41.44 -12.03 2.92
C GLY A 61 -40.48 -12.56 4.01
N TYR A 62 -40.49 -13.86 4.29
CA TYR A 62 -39.53 -14.52 5.18
C TYR A 62 -38.60 -15.48 4.41
N TYR A 63 -37.40 -15.67 4.95
CA TYR A 63 -36.38 -16.55 4.38
C TYR A 63 -36.06 -17.71 5.31
N LEU A 64 -35.92 -18.90 4.74
CA LEU A 64 -35.63 -20.13 5.48
C LEU A 64 -34.14 -20.25 5.76
N GLY A 65 -33.76 -20.31 7.05
CA GLY A 65 -32.39 -20.54 7.48
C GLY A 65 -32.34 -21.45 8.70
N SER A 66 -31.64 -22.59 8.59
CA SER A 66 -31.48 -23.57 9.69
C SER A 66 -32.79 -24.00 10.35
N GLY A 67 -33.84 -24.23 9.53
CA GLY A 67 -35.18 -24.61 10.01
C GLY A 67 -36.00 -23.48 10.61
N MET A 68 -35.55 -22.23 10.52
CA MET A 68 -36.26 -21.06 11.04
C MET A 68 -36.54 -20.05 9.94
N CYS A 69 -37.73 -19.45 9.95
CA CYS A 69 -38.08 -18.36 9.05
C CYS A 69 -37.75 -17.00 9.68
N ARG A 70 -37.02 -16.16 8.94
CA ARG A 70 -36.57 -14.84 9.40
C ARG A 70 -36.78 -13.79 8.32
N LEU A 71 -37.04 -12.55 8.73
CA LEU A 71 -37.18 -11.43 7.79
C LEU A 71 -35.90 -11.15 6.98
N ASN A 72 -34.74 -11.43 7.58
CA ASN A 72 -33.45 -11.28 6.94
C ASN A 72 -32.57 -12.49 7.22
N CYS A 73 -31.72 -12.82 6.25
CA CYS A 73 -30.66 -13.79 6.45
C CYS A 73 -29.61 -13.26 7.43
N SER A 74 -28.98 -14.19 8.16
CA SER A 74 -27.95 -13.84 9.15
C SER A 74 -26.62 -13.50 8.46
N LEU A 75 -25.65 -12.99 9.21
CA LEU A 75 -24.30 -12.79 8.68
C LEU A 75 -23.77 -14.06 8.01
N GLN A 76 -22.94 -13.89 6.99
CA GLN A 76 -22.39 -14.95 6.13
C GLN A 76 -23.45 -15.71 5.31
N THR A 77 -24.67 -15.19 5.23
CA THR A 77 -25.73 -15.71 4.36
C THR A 77 -26.44 -14.59 3.62
N TYR A 78 -26.99 -14.90 2.45
CA TYR A 78 -27.79 -13.99 1.63
C TYR A 78 -29.14 -14.62 1.26
N PRO A 79 -30.17 -13.81 1.01
CA PRO A 79 -31.46 -14.28 0.52
C PRO A 79 -31.36 -14.71 -0.93
N ALA A 80 -31.52 -16.01 -1.21
CA ALA A 80 -31.58 -16.50 -2.58
C ALA A 80 -33.00 -16.39 -3.15
N ASP A 81 -33.11 -16.45 -4.49
CA ASP A 81 -34.39 -16.30 -5.22
C ASP A 81 -35.47 -17.33 -4.84
N ASP A 82 -35.07 -18.47 -4.27
CA ASP A 82 -35.97 -19.53 -3.80
C ASP A 82 -36.46 -19.31 -2.35
N GLY A 83 -36.16 -18.15 -1.75
CA GLY A 83 -36.57 -17.84 -0.38
C GLY A 83 -35.72 -18.54 0.68
N ILE A 84 -34.58 -19.14 0.31
CA ILE A 84 -33.68 -19.83 1.23
C ILE A 84 -32.44 -18.97 1.50
N CYS A 85 -32.03 -18.88 2.76
CA CYS A 85 -30.76 -18.25 3.11
C CYS A 85 -29.60 -19.16 2.70
N ARG A 86 -28.80 -18.71 1.74
CA ARG A 86 -27.61 -19.44 1.25
C ARG A 86 -26.34 -18.78 1.75
N ARG A 87 -25.26 -19.55 1.84
CA ARG A 87 -23.99 -19.06 2.37
C ARG A 87 -23.32 -18.11 1.37
N CYS A 88 -22.70 -17.06 1.91
CA CYS A 88 -21.81 -16.19 1.19
C CYS A 88 -20.57 -16.93 0.65
N PRO A 89 -19.82 -16.31 -0.29
CA PRO A 89 -18.49 -16.77 -0.66
C PRO A 89 -17.58 -16.98 0.55
N PRO A 90 -16.53 -17.81 0.44
CA PRO A 90 -15.53 -17.96 1.49
C PRO A 90 -14.97 -16.61 1.96
N HIS A 91 -14.85 -16.46 3.29
CA HIS A 91 -14.30 -15.26 3.95
C HIS A 91 -15.11 -13.98 3.75
N CYS A 92 -16.41 -14.10 3.45
CA CYS A 92 -17.32 -12.99 3.30
C CYS A 92 -18.41 -12.99 4.39
N ASP A 93 -18.53 -11.88 5.13
CA ASP A 93 -19.50 -11.68 6.19
C ASP A 93 -20.83 -11.09 5.68
N VAL A 94 -20.80 -10.30 4.60
CA VAL A 94 -21.99 -9.70 3.98
C VAL A 94 -21.87 -9.79 2.46
N CYS A 95 -22.85 -10.39 1.78
CA CYS A 95 -22.87 -10.60 0.33
C CYS A 95 -24.29 -10.41 -0.23
N SER A 96 -24.41 -10.15 -1.54
CA SER A 96 -25.70 -10.20 -2.24
C SER A 96 -26.02 -11.59 -2.81
N ASP A 97 -24.97 -12.33 -3.16
CA ASP A 97 -25.05 -13.60 -3.88
C ASP A 97 -23.81 -14.46 -3.60
N ASP A 98 -23.67 -15.58 -4.32
CA ASP A 98 -22.56 -16.52 -4.15
C ASP A 98 -21.22 -16.04 -4.74
N ARG A 99 -21.13 -14.80 -5.24
CA ARG A 99 -19.94 -14.22 -5.88
C ARG A 99 -19.57 -12.84 -5.35
N THR A 100 -20.57 -12.03 -5.01
CA THR A 100 -20.39 -10.61 -4.71
C THR A 100 -20.37 -10.37 -3.21
N CYS A 101 -19.18 -10.08 -2.69
CA CYS A 101 -18.98 -9.71 -1.29
C CYS A 101 -18.98 -8.19 -1.09
N PHE A 102 -19.60 -7.74 -0.01
CA PHE A 102 -19.59 -6.34 0.46
C PHE A 102 -18.76 -6.14 1.73
N LYS A 103 -18.57 -7.19 2.53
CA LYS A 103 -17.76 -7.12 3.74
C LYS A 103 -17.01 -8.42 3.95
N CYS A 104 -15.70 -8.34 3.94
CA CYS A 104 -14.84 -9.48 4.24
C CYS A 104 -14.81 -9.78 5.73
N SER A 105 -14.58 -11.06 6.05
CA SER A 105 -14.28 -11.49 7.42
C SER A 105 -12.98 -10.86 7.91
N PHE A 106 -12.79 -10.81 9.23
CA PHE A 106 -11.58 -10.28 9.86
C PHE A 106 -10.30 -10.90 9.24
N LEU A 107 -9.29 -10.06 8.98
CA LEU A 107 -8.01 -10.37 8.30
C LEU A 107 -8.09 -10.64 6.78
N TYR A 108 -9.26 -10.50 6.15
CA TYR A 108 -9.38 -10.59 4.69
C TYR A 108 -9.64 -9.21 4.10
N LEU A 109 -9.00 -8.95 2.97
CA LEU A 109 -9.04 -7.67 2.28
C LEU A 109 -9.91 -7.78 1.02
N MET A 110 -10.74 -6.77 0.81
CA MET A 110 -11.61 -6.68 -0.37
C MET A 110 -10.83 -6.31 -1.63
N LEU A 111 -11.02 -7.06 -2.71
CA LEU A 111 -10.57 -6.71 -4.05
C LEU A 111 -11.65 -7.10 -5.08
N ASN A 112 -12.26 -6.11 -5.72
CA ASN A 112 -13.29 -6.31 -6.76
C ASN A 112 -14.43 -7.24 -6.34
N GLY A 113 -14.95 -7.08 -5.11
CA GLY A 113 -16.05 -7.89 -4.58
C GLY A 113 -15.62 -9.29 -4.07
N VAL A 114 -14.33 -9.58 -4.02
CA VAL A 114 -13.77 -10.86 -3.55
C VAL A 114 -12.83 -10.62 -2.38
N CYS A 115 -12.91 -11.47 -1.37
CA CYS A 115 -12.04 -11.42 -0.20
C CYS A 115 -10.74 -12.19 -0.43
N LYS A 116 -9.60 -11.56 -0.09
CA LYS A 116 -8.26 -12.11 -0.26
C LYS A 116 -7.51 -12.09 1.07
N ALA A 117 -6.69 -13.11 1.31
CA ALA A 117 -5.83 -13.17 2.49
C ALA A 117 -4.60 -12.25 2.37
N SER A 118 -4.20 -11.92 1.14
CA SER A 118 -3.13 -10.96 0.82
C SER A 118 -3.43 -10.30 -0.52
N CYS A 119 -2.91 -9.08 -0.69
CA CYS A 119 -3.09 -8.34 -1.93
C CYS A 119 -2.12 -8.81 -3.02
N PRO A 120 -2.58 -8.89 -4.29
CA PRO A 120 -1.70 -9.24 -5.41
C PRO A 120 -0.69 -8.11 -5.69
N VAL A 121 0.37 -8.43 -6.43
CA VAL A 121 1.36 -7.45 -6.90
C VAL A 121 0.67 -6.27 -7.59
N GLY A 122 1.16 -5.05 -7.34
CA GLY A 122 0.54 -3.81 -7.78
C GLY A 122 -0.53 -3.26 -6.83
N TYR A 123 -0.75 -3.91 -5.69
CA TYR A 123 -1.67 -3.45 -4.64
C TYR A 123 -1.00 -3.48 -3.27
N TYR A 124 -1.33 -2.53 -2.41
CA TYR A 124 -0.95 -2.48 -1.00
C TYR A 124 -2.13 -2.88 -0.09
N GLU A 125 -1.80 -3.26 1.14
CA GLU A 125 -2.78 -3.65 2.15
C GLU A 125 -3.30 -2.42 2.90
N ASP A 126 -4.51 -1.97 2.55
CA ASP A 126 -5.19 -0.88 3.22
C ASP A 126 -5.99 -1.46 4.40
N MET A 127 -5.33 -1.59 5.55
CA MET A 127 -5.91 -2.16 6.77
C MET A 127 -6.97 -1.27 7.41
N GLU A 128 -6.94 0.05 7.14
CA GLU A 128 -7.93 0.99 7.64
C GLU A 128 -9.27 0.80 6.92
N GLU A 129 -9.23 0.69 5.59
CA GLU A 129 -10.43 0.43 4.79
C GLU A 129 -10.76 -1.06 4.60
N GLY A 130 -9.86 -1.96 5.00
CA GLY A 130 -10.02 -3.41 4.85
C GLY A 130 -10.03 -3.87 3.39
N ARG A 131 -9.20 -3.26 2.53
CA ARG A 131 -9.18 -3.51 1.08
C ARG A 131 -7.77 -3.59 0.53
N CYS A 132 -7.67 -4.07 -0.71
CA CYS A 132 -6.46 -3.93 -1.51
C CYS A 132 -6.50 -2.60 -2.25
N GLY A 133 -5.66 -1.65 -1.82
CA GLY A 133 -5.47 -0.37 -2.49
C GLY A 133 -4.50 -0.49 -3.66
N GLN A 134 -4.73 0.22 -4.76
CA GLN A 134 -3.85 0.13 -5.93
C GLN A 134 -2.59 1.00 -5.72
N CYS A 135 -1.43 0.47 -6.08
CA CYS A 135 -0.19 1.25 -6.10
C CYS A 135 -0.20 2.35 -7.15
N HIS A 136 0.67 3.35 -6.96
CA HIS A 136 0.96 4.30 -8.04
C HIS A 136 1.49 3.55 -9.29
N PRO A 137 1.12 3.95 -10.53
CA PRO A 137 1.45 3.18 -11.75
C PRO A 137 2.94 2.98 -12.04
N THR A 138 3.83 3.75 -11.41
CA THR A 138 5.28 3.59 -11.53
C THR A 138 5.83 2.51 -10.61
N CYS A 139 5.09 2.10 -9.57
CA CYS A 139 5.51 1.06 -8.64
C CYS A 139 5.16 -0.34 -9.16
N GLY A 140 6.00 -1.33 -8.84
CA GLY A 140 5.69 -2.75 -8.93
C GLY A 140 4.98 -3.25 -7.66
N SER A 141 5.51 -2.84 -6.49
CA SER A 141 4.91 -3.00 -5.17
C SER A 141 5.08 -1.70 -4.39
N CYS A 142 4.21 -1.47 -3.41
CA CYS A 142 4.16 -0.24 -2.65
C CYS A 142 3.62 -0.48 -1.23
N SER A 143 3.92 0.45 -0.34
CA SER A 143 3.35 0.50 1.02
C SER A 143 2.12 1.42 1.11
N GLY A 144 1.84 2.17 0.05
CA GLY A 144 0.76 3.15 -0.03
C GLY A 144 0.48 3.62 -1.45
N PRO A 145 -0.47 4.54 -1.63
CA PRO A 145 -0.95 4.95 -2.95
C PRO A 145 -0.08 6.01 -3.63
N LEU A 146 0.88 6.62 -2.93
CA LEU A 146 1.64 7.75 -3.45
C LEU A 146 2.78 7.30 -4.37
N ALA A 147 3.27 8.24 -5.18
CA ALA A 147 4.32 7.98 -6.16
C ALA A 147 5.70 7.68 -5.52
N ASP A 148 5.88 8.04 -4.26
CA ASP A 148 7.05 7.83 -3.41
C ASP A 148 6.85 6.74 -2.34
N ASP A 149 5.72 6.01 -2.39
CA ASP A 149 5.46 4.84 -1.53
C ASP A 149 5.94 3.53 -2.20
N CYS A 150 6.70 3.60 -3.30
CA CYS A 150 7.14 2.40 -4.01
C CYS A 150 8.21 1.64 -3.21
N GLU A 151 8.03 0.33 -3.08
CA GLU A 151 9.05 -0.59 -2.57
C GLU A 151 9.85 -1.24 -3.70
N THR A 152 9.18 -1.49 -4.83
CA THR A 152 9.78 -1.97 -6.07
C THR A 152 9.18 -1.19 -7.25
N CYS A 153 9.86 -1.20 -8.38
CA CYS A 153 9.49 -0.43 -9.53
C CYS A 153 8.82 -1.27 -10.62
N SER A 154 7.93 -0.61 -11.37
CA SER A 154 7.37 -1.21 -12.57
C SER A 154 8.46 -1.36 -13.64
N PRO A 155 8.33 -2.32 -14.58
CA PRO A 155 9.26 -2.46 -15.70
C PRO A 155 9.38 -1.21 -16.58
N PHE A 156 8.39 -0.31 -16.54
CA PHE A 156 8.37 0.93 -17.33
C PHE A 156 9.09 2.10 -16.66
N SER A 157 9.44 1.97 -15.38
CA SER A 157 10.12 2.99 -14.56
C SER A 157 11.04 2.30 -13.55
N PRO A 158 12.06 1.54 -14.01
CA PRO A 158 12.76 0.53 -13.20
C PRO A 158 13.75 1.10 -12.17
N LYS A 159 13.87 2.43 -12.08
CA LYS A 159 14.87 3.10 -11.25
C LYS A 159 14.22 3.63 -9.97
N LEU A 160 14.59 3.06 -8.82
CA LEU A 160 14.05 3.42 -7.51
C LEU A 160 14.99 4.41 -6.80
N TYR A 161 14.42 5.50 -6.27
CA TYR A 161 15.14 6.46 -5.43
C TYR A 161 14.21 7.05 -4.37
N LYS A 162 14.56 6.87 -3.08
CA LYS A 162 13.79 7.37 -1.93
C LYS A 162 12.28 7.09 -2.04
N GLY A 163 11.95 5.86 -2.45
CA GLY A 163 10.57 5.39 -2.61
C GLY A 163 9.88 5.79 -3.92
N ALA A 164 10.51 6.63 -4.75
CA ALA A 164 9.96 7.03 -6.05
C ALA A 164 10.59 6.28 -7.22
N CYS A 165 9.76 5.89 -8.19
CA CYS A 165 10.19 5.18 -9.40
C CYS A 165 10.22 6.07 -10.64
N SER A 166 11.30 6.00 -11.43
CA SER A 166 11.49 6.78 -12.65
C SER A 166 12.11 5.97 -13.79
N LYS A 167 12.04 6.50 -15.02
CA LYS A 167 12.70 5.91 -16.20
C LYS A 167 14.22 6.13 -16.19
N GLU A 168 14.61 7.34 -15.78
CA GLU A 168 15.99 7.77 -15.66
C GLU A 168 16.29 8.16 -14.21
N CYS A 169 17.54 7.98 -13.78
CA CYS A 169 17.95 8.50 -12.47
C CYS A 169 17.81 10.03 -12.52
N LEU A 170 17.32 10.62 -11.45
CA LEU A 170 17.19 12.08 -11.33
C LEU A 170 18.57 12.72 -11.41
N ALA A 171 18.62 13.98 -11.87
CA ALA A 171 19.86 14.76 -11.83
C ALA A 171 20.46 14.72 -10.41
N GLY A 172 21.77 14.50 -10.33
CA GLY A 172 22.51 14.29 -9.09
C GLY A 172 22.53 12.84 -8.61
N THR A 173 22.01 11.88 -9.38
CA THR A 173 22.07 10.45 -9.02
C THR A 173 22.54 9.55 -10.19
N TYR A 174 23.15 8.41 -9.88
CA TYR A 174 23.60 7.39 -10.84
C TYR A 174 23.17 5.98 -10.41
N TYR A 175 23.38 5.00 -11.27
CA TYR A 175 23.17 3.59 -10.95
C TYR A 175 24.32 2.76 -11.50
N GLU A 176 24.67 1.67 -10.81
CA GLU A 176 25.73 0.77 -11.24
C GLU A 176 25.16 -0.31 -12.17
N THR A 177 25.85 -0.57 -13.29
CA THR A 177 25.34 -1.47 -14.36
C THR A 177 25.66 -2.95 -14.11
N GLU A 178 26.43 -3.29 -13.07
CA GLU A 178 26.94 -4.64 -12.82
C GLU A 178 26.15 -5.48 -11.81
N ILE A 179 24.99 -5.01 -11.33
CA ILE A 179 24.22 -5.77 -10.35
C ILE A 179 23.39 -6.85 -11.06
N GLN A 180 23.67 -8.08 -10.65
CA GLN A 180 23.16 -9.34 -11.17
C GLN A 180 21.64 -9.38 -11.32
N MET A 181 21.25 -10.05 -12.41
CA MET A 181 19.93 -10.37 -12.95
C MET A 181 18.96 -11.12 -12.00
N THR A 182 18.94 -10.80 -10.71
CA THR A 182 18.09 -11.45 -9.69
C THR A 182 17.13 -10.50 -8.99
N GLN A 183 17.18 -9.20 -9.27
CA GLN A 183 16.22 -8.22 -8.76
C GLN A 183 15.93 -7.18 -9.85
N CYS A 184 14.65 -6.92 -10.15
CA CYS A 184 14.23 -6.05 -11.26
C CYS A 184 14.39 -4.55 -10.96
N ASP A 185 14.96 -4.20 -9.80
CA ASP A 185 15.06 -2.82 -9.33
C ASP A 185 16.50 -2.35 -9.42
N VAL A 186 16.69 -1.25 -10.14
CA VAL A 186 17.95 -0.52 -10.22
C VAL A 186 17.88 0.61 -9.19
N PHE A 187 18.71 0.56 -8.15
CA PHE A 187 18.75 1.59 -7.12
C PHE A 187 19.62 2.77 -7.59
N CYS A 188 19.07 3.98 -7.59
CA CYS A 188 19.87 5.18 -7.85
C CYS A 188 20.57 5.65 -6.57
N THR A 189 21.84 6.04 -6.68
CA THR A 189 22.70 6.55 -5.62
C THR A 189 23.14 7.97 -5.94
N GLU A 190 23.47 8.77 -4.93
CA GLU A 190 23.84 10.19 -5.13
C GLU A 190 25.23 10.32 -5.75
N CYS A 191 25.37 11.28 -6.66
CA CYS A 191 26.64 11.69 -7.24
C CYS A 191 27.47 12.52 -6.25
N HIS A 192 28.75 12.71 -6.56
CA HIS A 192 29.54 13.75 -5.91
C HIS A 192 28.87 15.13 -6.09
N GLN A 193 28.93 15.98 -5.06
CA GLN A 193 28.20 17.27 -4.98
C GLN A 193 28.50 18.29 -6.09
N THR A 194 29.60 18.11 -6.83
CA THR A 194 29.96 18.97 -7.97
C THR A 194 29.38 18.48 -9.30
N CYS A 195 28.85 17.25 -9.35
CA CYS A 195 28.26 16.65 -10.54
C CYS A 195 26.74 16.82 -10.55
N MET A 196 26.19 17.30 -11.66
CA MET A 196 24.77 17.22 -11.96
C MET A 196 24.39 15.84 -12.54
N SER A 197 25.33 15.13 -13.17
CA SER A 197 25.18 13.71 -13.53
C SER A 197 26.54 13.02 -13.46
N CYS A 198 26.56 11.72 -13.14
CA CYS A 198 27.79 10.96 -12.95
C CYS A 198 27.66 9.50 -13.41
N SER A 199 28.80 8.84 -13.54
CA SER A 199 28.93 7.40 -13.86
C SER A 199 29.34 6.56 -12.64
N GLY A 200 29.60 7.21 -11.51
CA GLY A 200 30.03 6.62 -10.26
C GLY A 200 30.08 7.67 -9.14
N PRO A 201 30.44 7.28 -7.92
CA PRO A 201 30.36 8.16 -6.74
C PRO A 201 31.47 9.21 -6.67
N ASP A 202 32.57 9.03 -7.39
CA ASP A 202 33.78 9.85 -7.24
C ASP A 202 33.69 11.18 -8.03
N ALA A 203 34.41 12.20 -7.58
CA ALA A 203 34.39 13.54 -8.17
C ALA A 203 34.88 13.60 -9.63
N ASN A 204 35.69 12.62 -10.05
CA ASN A 204 36.21 12.49 -11.43
C ASN A 204 35.33 11.57 -12.31
N GLN A 205 34.17 11.17 -11.83
CA GLN A 205 33.22 10.34 -12.57
C GLN A 205 32.01 11.16 -13.03
N CYS A 206 32.10 12.50 -13.02
CA CYS A 206 31.06 13.39 -13.51
C CYS A 206 30.91 13.26 -15.04
N THR A 207 29.66 13.19 -15.52
CA THR A 207 29.32 13.31 -16.95
C THR A 207 28.75 14.69 -17.29
N GLN A 208 28.22 15.40 -16.29
CA GLN A 208 27.79 16.78 -16.41
C GLN A 208 27.97 17.49 -15.07
N CYS A 209 28.47 18.72 -15.10
CA CYS A 209 28.72 19.50 -13.89
C CYS A 209 27.49 20.29 -13.44
N GLU A 210 27.46 20.61 -12.15
CA GLU A 210 26.51 21.58 -11.60
C GLU A 210 26.62 22.95 -12.29
N LYS A 211 25.51 23.69 -12.29
CA LYS A 211 25.43 24.96 -13.02
C LYS A 211 26.49 25.95 -12.53
N GLY A 212 27.33 26.43 -13.45
CA GLY A 212 28.44 27.36 -13.14
C GLY A 212 29.80 26.68 -12.97
N LEU A 213 29.83 25.35 -13.03
CA LEU A 213 31.05 24.55 -13.15
C LEU A 213 31.19 24.02 -14.57
N VAL A 214 32.43 23.71 -14.96
CA VAL A 214 32.80 23.17 -16.27
C VAL A 214 33.67 21.92 -16.07
N LEU A 215 33.44 20.93 -16.92
CA LEU A 215 34.12 19.63 -16.87
C LEU A 215 35.49 19.74 -17.55
N ASP A 216 36.56 19.43 -16.82
CA ASP A 216 37.89 19.28 -17.41
C ASP A 216 37.96 17.95 -18.18
N PRO A 217 38.20 17.96 -19.51
CA PRO A 217 38.25 16.75 -20.32
C PRO A 217 39.44 15.82 -20.01
N ASN A 218 40.47 16.29 -19.30
CA ASN A 218 41.65 15.48 -18.97
C ASN A 218 41.49 14.77 -17.62
N THR A 219 40.98 15.48 -16.61
CA THR A 219 40.85 14.97 -15.24
C THR A 219 39.45 14.45 -14.93
N LEU A 220 38.46 14.79 -15.77
CA LEU A 220 37.03 14.49 -15.58
C LEU A 220 36.44 15.11 -14.29
N LEU A 221 37.12 16.11 -13.72
CA LEU A 221 36.66 16.87 -12.56
C LEU A 221 35.82 18.08 -12.98
N CYS A 222 34.82 18.42 -12.18
CA CYS A 222 34.01 19.63 -12.34
C CYS A 222 34.56 20.79 -11.49
N GLY A 223 34.95 21.89 -12.14
CA GLY A 223 35.51 23.08 -11.49
C GLY A 223 35.12 24.37 -12.20
N VAL A 224 35.50 25.53 -11.67
CA VAL A 224 35.24 26.82 -12.34
C VAL A 224 36.28 27.00 -13.44
N THR A 225 35.89 27.04 -14.71
CA THR A 225 36.85 27.40 -15.76
C THR A 225 37.12 28.89 -15.76
N GLY A 226 38.39 29.25 -15.65
CA GLY A 226 38.91 30.44 -16.33
C GLY A 226 39.16 31.68 -15.48
N ASP A 227 39.08 31.60 -14.16
CA ASP A 227 39.78 32.55 -13.30
C ASP A 227 40.89 31.81 -12.57
N THR A 228 42.11 32.31 -12.69
CA THR A 228 43.23 31.97 -11.79
C THR A 228 42.94 32.39 -10.34
N ASP A 229 41.79 33.04 -10.11
CA ASP A 229 41.38 33.63 -8.85
C ASP A 229 40.44 32.67 -8.10
N CYS A 230 41.04 31.85 -7.25
CA CYS A 230 40.33 31.10 -6.22
C CYS A 230 39.61 32.06 -5.24
N PRO A 231 38.45 31.68 -4.66
CA PRO A 231 37.73 32.52 -3.72
C PRO A 231 38.60 32.89 -2.49
N PRO A 232 38.36 34.05 -1.83
CA PRO A 232 39.13 34.47 -0.67
C PRO A 232 39.21 33.38 0.41
N GLY A 233 40.40 33.18 0.97
CA GLY A 233 40.69 32.08 1.91
C GLY A 233 41.08 30.75 1.25
N THR A 234 41.24 30.71 -0.07
CA THR A 234 41.75 29.56 -0.82
C THR A 234 42.85 29.95 -1.81
N TYR A 235 43.69 28.99 -2.22
CA TYR A 235 44.74 29.16 -3.22
C TYR A 235 44.65 28.09 -4.30
N LEU A 236 45.17 28.39 -5.49
CA LEU A 236 45.24 27.45 -6.61
C LEU A 236 46.36 26.45 -6.36
N HIS A 237 46.02 25.17 -6.20
CA HIS A 237 46.99 24.10 -6.07
C HIS A 237 47.78 23.93 -7.38
N ASP A 238 48.93 23.26 -7.31
CA ASP A 238 49.88 23.11 -8.42
C ASP A 238 49.28 22.47 -9.67
N ASP A 239 48.14 21.79 -9.51
CA ASP A 239 47.37 21.20 -10.60
C ASP A 239 46.62 22.23 -11.44
N GLN A 240 46.57 23.52 -11.06
CA GLN A 240 45.85 24.61 -11.74
C GLN A 240 44.32 24.44 -11.78
N PHE A 241 43.76 23.50 -11.01
CA PHE A 241 42.33 23.15 -11.07
C PHE A 241 41.68 22.99 -9.69
N THR A 242 42.47 22.80 -8.64
CA THR A 242 41.96 22.60 -7.27
C THR A 242 42.22 23.84 -6.42
N CYS A 243 41.17 24.47 -5.88
CA CYS A 243 41.34 25.48 -4.84
C CYS A 243 41.46 24.81 -3.46
N MET A 244 42.61 24.92 -2.82
CA MET A 244 42.86 24.40 -1.46
C MET A 244 42.74 25.51 -0.42
N GLY A 245 42.38 25.16 0.81
CA GLY A 245 42.22 26.12 1.90
C GLY A 245 43.55 26.74 2.34
N CYS A 246 43.55 28.06 2.57
CA CYS A 246 44.63 28.75 3.26
C CYS A 246 44.72 28.38 4.74
N HIS A 247 45.86 28.66 5.36
CA HIS A 247 45.94 28.68 6.82
C HIS A 247 44.96 29.72 7.41
N GLY A 248 44.30 29.39 8.53
CA GLY A 248 43.19 30.18 9.12
C GLY A 248 43.55 31.58 9.64
N HIS A 249 44.80 32.04 9.45
CA HIS A 249 45.23 33.41 9.72
C HIS A 249 45.39 34.25 8.45
N CYS A 250 45.46 33.62 7.28
CA CYS A 250 45.55 34.26 5.99
C CYS A 250 44.14 34.58 5.46
N TYR A 251 43.95 35.77 4.91
CA TYR A 251 42.78 36.12 4.10
C TYR A 251 42.99 35.77 2.62
N SER A 252 44.25 35.83 2.15
CA SER A 252 44.70 35.25 0.89
C SER A 252 46.09 34.63 1.08
N CYS A 253 46.41 33.57 0.34
CA CYS A 253 47.66 32.81 0.47
C CYS A 253 48.14 32.28 -0.90
N GLU A 254 49.39 31.86 -0.97
CA GLU A 254 49.97 31.12 -2.12
C GLU A 254 50.16 29.62 -1.85
N GLY A 255 49.91 29.19 -0.61
CA GLY A 255 50.04 27.82 -0.16
C GLY A 255 49.34 27.57 1.19
N PRO A 256 49.38 26.33 1.72
CA PRO A 256 48.66 25.94 2.93
C PRO A 256 49.36 26.37 4.24
N GLY A 257 50.61 26.83 4.18
CA GLY A 257 51.43 27.24 5.33
C GLY A 257 50.96 28.53 6.01
N ASP A 258 51.35 28.70 7.27
CA ASP A 258 51.06 29.92 8.04
C ASP A 258 52.02 31.09 7.72
N ASP A 259 53.08 30.79 6.97
CA ASP A 259 54.09 31.68 6.41
C ASP A 259 53.94 31.91 4.89
N GLU A 260 52.83 31.47 4.30
CA GLU A 260 52.53 31.62 2.87
C GLU A 260 51.35 32.59 2.65
N CYS A 261 51.12 33.52 3.59
CA CYS A 261 50.02 34.49 3.48
C CYS A 261 50.40 35.67 2.55
N LEU A 262 49.47 36.05 1.68
CA LEU A 262 49.52 37.28 0.89
C LEU A 262 48.77 38.44 1.57
N THR A 263 47.70 38.13 2.31
CA THR A 263 46.98 39.08 3.16
C THR A 263 46.47 38.40 4.43
N CYS A 264 46.15 39.18 5.46
CA CYS A 264 45.76 38.67 6.78
C CYS A 264 44.29 38.94 7.10
N VAL A 265 43.68 38.01 7.85
CA VAL A 265 42.36 38.23 8.44
C VAL A 265 42.44 39.36 9.46
N VAL A 266 41.58 40.37 9.34
CA VAL A 266 41.50 41.50 10.28
C VAL A 266 41.21 40.97 11.70
N PRO A 267 41.91 41.43 12.76
CA PRO A 267 42.81 42.59 12.85
C PRO A 267 44.32 42.26 12.78
N LYS A 268 44.72 41.14 12.15
CA LYS A 268 46.13 40.77 11.99
C LYS A 268 46.78 41.53 10.82
N TYR A 269 48.10 41.68 10.86
CA TYR A 269 48.91 42.37 9.86
C TYR A 269 50.00 41.44 9.31
N LEU A 270 50.37 41.61 8.04
CA LEU A 270 51.37 40.78 7.37
C LEU A 270 52.78 41.20 7.76
N HIS A 271 53.59 40.23 8.23
CA HIS A 271 54.99 40.47 8.56
C HIS A 271 55.85 40.51 7.28
N SER A 272 56.29 41.70 6.86
CA SER A 272 56.87 41.99 5.53
C SER A 272 58.12 41.20 5.11
N LYS A 273 58.72 40.38 5.98
CA LYS A 273 59.89 39.55 5.65
C LYS A 273 59.61 38.05 5.61
N HIS A 274 58.54 37.59 6.24
CA HIS A 274 58.33 36.16 6.52
C HIS A 274 56.89 35.71 6.21
N LEU A 275 56.06 36.59 5.63
CA LEU A 275 54.74 36.28 5.07
C LEU A 275 53.73 35.60 6.02
N PHE A 276 53.97 35.61 7.34
CA PHE A 276 53.00 35.20 8.36
C PHE A 276 52.23 36.39 8.97
N CYS A 277 51.06 36.10 9.53
CA CYS A 277 50.13 37.10 10.09
C CYS A 277 50.28 37.28 11.60
N VAL A 278 50.60 38.51 12.03
CA VAL A 278 50.83 38.88 13.44
C VAL A 278 49.80 39.86 13.97
N THR A 279 49.55 39.81 15.28
CA THR A 279 48.77 40.83 16.00
C THR A 279 49.68 41.94 16.51
N PHE A 280 49.21 43.19 16.45
CA PHE A 280 49.94 44.32 17.01
C PHE A 280 50.04 44.18 18.54
N VAL A 281 51.25 43.93 19.04
CA VAL A 281 51.54 44.03 20.47
C VAL A 281 52.15 45.42 20.69
N LYS A 282 51.39 46.32 21.31
CA LYS A 282 51.98 47.56 21.83
C LYS A 282 52.94 47.16 22.95
N ASN A 283 54.25 47.30 22.72
CA ASN A 283 55.22 47.47 23.79
C ASN A 283 55.21 48.94 24.23
#